data_AF-A0A2K5SGT9-F1
#
_entry.id   AF-A0A2K5SGT9-F1
#
_cell.length_a   1.000
_cell.length_b   1.000
_cell.length_c   1.000
_cell.angle_alpha   90.00
_cell.angle_beta   90.00
_cell.angle_gamma   90.00
#
_symmetry.space_group_name_H-M   'P 1'
#
loop_
_entity.id
_entity.type
_entity.pdbx_description
1 polymer ?
#
loop_
_entity_poly.entity_id
_entity_poly.type
_entity_poly.pdbx_seq_one_letter_code
_entity_poly.pdbx_strand_id
1 'polypeptide(L)'
;LDSRDPPASTCYNPDFEKLKPEYLEVLPAMLKLYSQFLGKQPWFLGGKITFVDFIAYDVLEGSQVFEPKSLDAFPNLKDFISRFEGLEKISTYMKSSHFLPRPVFT
;
A
#
# COMPACT_ATOMS: atom_id res chain seq x y z
N LEU A 1 -2.80 15.77 -8.33
CA LEU A 1 -2.21 15.68 -6.98
C LEU A 1 -3.34 15.52 -5.98
N ASP A 2 -4.09 14.43 -6.09
CA ASP A 2 -5.01 14.01 -5.04
C ASP A 2 -4.93 12.48 -4.95
N SER A 3 -3.90 12.04 -4.24
CA SER A 3 -3.58 10.64 -3.93
C SER A 3 -3.38 10.48 -2.41
N ARG A 4 -3.98 11.38 -1.63
CA ARG A 4 -3.92 11.53 -0.18
C ARG A 4 -5.33 11.97 0.22
N ASP A 5 -6.32 11.12 0.39
CA ASP A 5 -6.60 10.52 1.69
C ASP A 5 -7.99 9.84 1.66
N PRO A 6 -8.14 8.61 1.14
CA PRO A 6 -9.38 7.90 1.43
C PRO A 6 -9.36 7.02 2.70
N PRO A 7 -8.29 6.28 3.09
CA PRO A 7 -8.42 5.33 4.19
C PRO A 7 -8.42 6.00 5.57
N ALA A 8 -7.53 6.96 5.85
CA ALA A 8 -7.43 7.54 7.20
C ALA A 8 -8.71 8.32 7.59
N SER A 9 -9.18 9.21 6.72
CA SER A 9 -10.40 10.01 6.95
C SER A 9 -11.65 9.12 7.09
N THR A 10 -11.75 8.03 6.32
CA THR A 10 -12.84 7.06 6.40
C THR A 10 -12.76 6.24 7.69
N CYS A 11 -11.58 5.73 8.06
CA CYS A 11 -11.38 4.86 9.23
C CYS A 11 -11.69 5.53 10.57
N TYR A 12 -11.52 6.85 10.70
CA TYR A 12 -11.92 7.60 11.90
C TYR A 12 -13.35 8.16 11.83
N ASN A 13 -14.05 7.99 10.70
CA ASN A 13 -15.39 8.54 10.54
C ASN A 13 -16.41 7.70 11.33
N PRO A 14 -17.28 8.30 12.16
CA PRO A 14 -18.33 7.55 12.86
C PRO A 14 -19.30 6.83 11.91
N ASP A 15 -19.43 7.28 10.66
CA ASP A 15 -20.19 6.64 9.59
C ASP A 15 -19.35 5.66 8.73
N PHE A 16 -18.21 5.17 9.23
CA PHE A 16 -17.29 4.27 8.53
C PHE A 16 -17.99 3.16 7.73
N GLU A 17 -18.92 2.43 8.36
CA GLU A 17 -19.64 1.31 7.73
C GLU A 17 -20.47 1.74 6.51
N LYS A 18 -20.91 3.00 6.44
CA LYS A 18 -21.64 3.55 5.30
C LYS A 18 -20.70 4.01 4.18
N LEU A 19 -19.51 4.50 4.54
CA LEU A 19 -18.53 5.04 3.60
C LEU A 19 -17.60 3.97 3.02
N LYS A 20 -17.39 2.87 3.74
CA LYS A 20 -16.53 1.77 3.33
C LYS A 20 -16.87 1.21 1.92
N PRO A 21 -18.14 0.97 1.55
CA PRO A 21 -18.46 0.49 0.21
C PRO A 21 -18.00 1.44 -0.90
N GLU A 22 -18.22 2.75 -0.74
CA GLU A 22 -17.78 3.77 -1.71
C GLU A 22 -16.25 3.76 -1.86
N TYR A 23 -15.52 3.64 -0.75
CA TYR A 23 -14.07 3.50 -0.81
C TYR A 23 -13.62 2.25 -1.55
N LEU A 24 -14.28 1.10 -1.30
CA LEU A 24 -13.97 -0.15 -1.98
C LEU A 24 -14.28 -0.09 -3.49
N GLU A 25 -15.24 0.72 -3.93
CA GLU A 25 -15.51 0.93 -5.35
C GLU A 25 -14.41 1.72 -6.06
N VAL A 26 -13.80 2.72 -5.40
CA VAL A 26 -12.74 3.55 -6.00
C VAL A 26 -11.34 2.94 -5.87
N LEU A 27 -11.13 2.05 -4.89
CA LEU A 27 -9.82 1.44 -4.59
C LEU A 27 -9.18 0.74 -5.81
N PRO A 28 -9.89 -0.10 -6.60
CA PRO A 28 -9.28 -0.73 -7.78
C PRO A 28 -8.80 0.26 -8.83
N ALA A 29 -9.51 1.38 -9.02
CA ALA A 29 -9.11 2.42 -9.97
C ALA A 29 -7.84 3.14 -9.50
N MET A 30 -7.72 3.43 -8.20
CA MET A 30 -6.50 3.99 -7.61
C MET A 30 -5.31 3.04 -7.76
N LEU A 31 -5.48 1.76 -7.39
CA LEU A 31 -4.42 0.74 -7.50
C LEU A 31 -3.98 0.52 -8.95
N LYS A 32 -4.90 0.62 -9.91
CA LYS A 32 -4.57 0.58 -11.33
C LYS A 32 -3.62 1.70 -11.74
N LEU A 33 -3.76 2.92 -11.18
CA LEU A 33 -2.83 4.02 -11.47
C LEU A 33 -1.42 3.72 -10.93
N TYR A 34 -1.31 3.19 -9.71
CA TYR A 34 -0.03 2.74 -9.15
C TYR A 34 0.61 1.64 -10.01
N SER A 35 -0.19 0.63 -10.40
CA SER A 35 0.26 -0.48 -11.24
C SER A 35 0.76 0.01 -12.60
N GLN A 36 0.04 0.94 -13.25
CA GLN A 36 0.45 1.53 -14.52
C GLN A 36 1.71 2.36 -14.40
N PHE A 37 1.84 3.14 -13.33
CA PHE A 37 3.00 4.00 -13.09
C PHE A 37 4.27 3.19 -12.79
N LEU A 38 4.17 2.15 -11.97
CA LEU A 38 5.27 1.21 -11.75
C LEU A 38 5.64 0.46 -13.04
N GLY A 39 4.63 0.04 -13.81
CA GLY A 39 4.80 -0.67 -15.07
C GLY A 39 5.63 -1.94 -14.88
N LYS A 40 6.78 -2.00 -15.57
CA LYS A 40 7.75 -3.11 -15.51
C LYS A 40 8.98 -2.79 -14.66
N GLN A 41 9.04 -1.61 -14.05
CA GLN A 41 10.19 -1.19 -13.27
C GLN A 41 10.21 -1.93 -11.92
N PRO A 42 11.40 -2.21 -11.36
CA PRO A 42 11.49 -2.81 -10.03
C PRO A 42 11.05 -1.84 -8.93
N TRP A 43 11.26 -0.52 -9.15
CA TRP A 43 10.97 0.58 -8.22
C TRP A 43 10.24 1.72 -8.93
N PHE A 44 9.53 2.56 -8.19
CA PHE A 44 8.67 3.62 -8.72
C PHE A 44 9.44 4.68 -9.53
N LEU A 45 10.73 4.90 -9.25
CA LEU A 45 11.60 5.80 -10.01
C LEU A 45 12.62 5.04 -10.88
N GLY A 46 12.37 3.77 -11.20
CA GLY A 46 13.15 2.97 -12.14
C GLY A 46 14.02 1.90 -11.47
N GLY A 47 15.30 1.84 -11.84
CA GLY A 47 16.20 0.74 -11.47
C GLY A 47 16.71 0.76 -10.02
N LYS A 48 16.56 1.87 -9.30
CA LYS A 48 17.08 2.04 -7.94
C LYS A 48 15.96 2.43 -6.98
N ILE A 49 15.97 1.82 -5.80
CA ILE A 49 15.07 2.19 -4.71
C ILE A 49 15.33 3.63 -4.25
N THR A 50 14.25 4.33 -3.93
CA THR A 50 14.22 5.69 -3.41
C THR A 50 13.26 5.79 -2.24
N PHE A 51 13.21 6.93 -1.55
CA PHE A 51 12.26 7.13 -0.44
C PHE A 51 10.79 7.01 -0.89
N VAL A 52 10.48 7.29 -2.16
CA VAL A 52 9.13 7.18 -2.72
C VAL A 52 8.62 5.74 -2.64
N ASP A 53 9.51 4.75 -2.77
CA ASP A 53 9.14 3.34 -2.67
C ASP A 53 8.69 2.95 -1.24
N PHE A 54 9.21 3.63 -0.21
CA PHE A 54 8.77 3.41 1.17
C PHE A 54 7.35 3.95 1.38
N ILE A 55 7.04 5.11 0.81
CA ILE A 55 5.70 5.70 0.86
C ILE A 55 4.72 4.83 0.06
N ALA A 56 5.12 4.36 -1.12
CA ALA A 56 4.29 3.48 -1.92
C ALA A 56 4.03 2.14 -1.24
N TYR A 57 5.04 1.56 -0.58
CA TYR A 57 4.88 0.35 0.23
C TYR A 57 3.85 0.55 1.34
N ASP A 58 3.94 1.63 2.11
CA ASP A 58 3.01 1.92 3.21
C ASP A 58 1.55 2.04 2.73
N VAL A 59 1.32 2.75 1.62
CA VAL A 59 -0.02 2.90 1.02
C VAL A 59 -0.58 1.58 0.49
N LEU A 60 0.26 0.79 -0.20
CA LEU A 60 -0.15 -0.48 -0.79
C LEU A 60 -0.36 -1.57 0.26
N GLU A 61 0.52 -1.66 1.26
CA GLU A 61 0.34 -2.54 2.42
C GLU A 61 -0.95 -2.16 3.14
N GLY A 62 -1.16 -0.89 3.48
CA GLY A 62 -2.38 -0.44 4.14
C GLY A 62 -3.66 -0.78 3.35
N SER A 63 -3.61 -0.71 2.02
CA SER A 63 -4.72 -1.14 1.16
C SER A 63 -4.99 -2.65 1.25
N GLN A 64 -3.94 -3.46 1.31
CA GLN A 64 -4.04 -4.91 1.49
C GLN A 64 -4.50 -5.29 2.90
N VAL A 65 -4.14 -4.51 3.92
CA VAL A 65 -4.65 -4.68 5.28
C VAL A 65 -6.15 -4.40 5.35
N PHE A 66 -6.58 -3.34 4.64
CA PHE A 66 -7.98 -2.94 4.60
C PHE A 66 -8.85 -3.93 3.80
N GLU A 67 -8.38 -4.35 2.64
CA GLU A 67 -9.01 -5.33 1.76
C GLU A 67 -7.93 -6.33 1.27
N PRO A 68 -7.85 -7.54 1.88
CA PRO A 68 -6.78 -8.52 1.63
C PRO A 68 -6.56 -8.91 0.17
N LYS A 69 -7.60 -8.83 -0.66
CA LYS A 69 -7.56 -9.21 -2.08
C LYS A 69 -7.38 -8.01 -3.02
N SER A 70 -7.20 -6.81 -2.49
CA SER A 70 -7.12 -5.57 -3.28
C SER A 70 -6.03 -5.59 -4.35
N LEU A 71 -4.91 -6.28 -4.11
CA LEU A 71 -3.79 -6.37 -5.04
C LEU A 71 -3.84 -7.59 -6.00
N ASP A 72 -4.81 -8.49 -5.88
CA ASP A 72 -4.83 -9.74 -6.68
C ASP A 72 -4.94 -9.51 -8.19
N ALA A 73 -5.57 -8.41 -8.60
CA ALA A 73 -5.66 -7.99 -10.00
C ALA A 73 -4.36 -7.33 -10.53
N PHE A 74 -3.36 -7.07 -9.68
CA PHE A 74 -2.16 -6.29 -10.02
C PHE A 74 -0.88 -7.05 -9.64
N PRO A 75 -0.46 -8.06 -10.43
CA PRO A 75 0.71 -8.88 -10.12
C PRO A 75 1.99 -8.08 -9.88
N ASN A 76 2.21 -7.00 -10.64
CA ASN A 76 3.39 -6.15 -10.48
C ASN A 76 3.45 -5.41 -9.13
N LEU A 77 2.28 -5.09 -8.55
CA LEU A 77 2.20 -4.50 -7.22
C LEU A 77 2.47 -5.54 -6.13
N LYS A 78 1.99 -6.79 -6.30
CA LYS A 78 2.34 -7.90 -5.40
C LYS A 78 3.84 -8.19 -5.43
N ASP A 79 4.44 -8.22 -6.62
CA ASP A 79 5.88 -8.38 -6.79
C ASP A 79 6.66 -7.24 -6.14
N PHE A 80 6.15 -6.00 -6.21
CA PHE A 80 6.73 -4.85 -5.53
C PHE A 80 6.72 -5.01 -4.00
N ILE A 81 5.58 -5.38 -3.40
CA ILE A 81 5.47 -5.65 -1.96
C ILE A 81 6.49 -6.72 -1.54
N SER A 82 6.47 -7.88 -2.20
CA SER A 82 7.38 -8.99 -1.86
C SER A 82 8.85 -8.62 -2.02
N ARG A 83 9.20 -7.80 -3.03
CA ARG A 83 10.58 -7.31 -3.23
C ARG A 83 10.99 -6.30 -2.16
N PHE A 84 10.09 -5.42 -1.74
CA PHE A 84 10.36 -4.44 -0.68
C PHE A 84 10.59 -5.14 0.68
N GLU A 85 9.69 -6.04 1.07
CA GLU A 85 9.81 -6.83 2.31
C GLU A 85 11.04 -7.75 2.29
N GLY A 86 11.45 -8.20 1.10
CA GLY A 86 12.63 -9.03 0.88
C GLY A 86 13.97 -8.30 0.98
N LEU A 87 13.99 -6.96 1.07
CA LEU A 87 15.24 -6.22 1.28
C LEU A 87 15.87 -6.62 2.61
N GLU A 88 17.16 -6.96 2.63
CA GLU A 88 17.84 -7.53 3.80
C GLU A 88 17.59 -6.74 5.10
N LYS A 89 17.77 -5.42 5.06
CA LYS A 89 17.54 -4.54 6.22
C LYS A 89 16.06 -4.43 6.59
N ILE A 90 15.15 -4.47 5.62
CA ILE A 90 13.69 -4.40 5.87
C ILE A 90 13.22 -5.72 6.48
N SER A 91 13.53 -6.86 5.87
CA SER A 91 13.19 -8.19 6.41
C SER A 91 13.78 -8.38 7.82
N THR A 92 15.00 -7.89 8.08
CA THR A 92 15.60 -7.93 9.42
C THR A 92 14.83 -7.04 10.41
N TYR A 93 14.49 -5.82 10.00
CA TYR A 93 13.70 -4.90 10.81
C TYR A 93 12.31 -5.48 11.13
N MET A 94 11.59 -6.02 10.14
CA MET A 94 10.25 -6.59 10.30
C MET A 94 10.22 -7.82 11.24
N LYS A 95 11.35 -8.50 11.43
CA LYS A 95 11.51 -9.61 12.38
C LYS A 95 11.92 -9.15 13.79
N SER A 96 12.27 -7.88 13.96
CA SER A 96 12.70 -7.33 15.25
C SER A 96 11.51 -6.88 16.11
N SER A 97 11.72 -6.75 17.42
CA SER A 97 10.72 -6.19 18.34
C SER A 97 10.43 -4.70 18.11
N HIS A 98 11.22 -4.02 17.29
CA HIS A 98 11.01 -2.62 16.93
C HIS A 98 10.01 -2.44 15.77
N PHE A 99 9.61 -3.53 15.12
CA PHE A 99 8.61 -3.46 14.07
C PHE A 99 7.20 -3.36 14.66
N LEU A 100 6.49 -2.32 14.25
CA LEU A 100 5.14 -2.01 14.72
C LEU A 100 4.19 -1.92 13.52
N PRO A 101 3.71 -3.06 12.98
CA PRO A 101 2.76 -3.05 11.87
C PRO A 101 1.36 -2.62 12.30
N ARG A 102 1.07 -2.67 13.61
CA ARG A 102 -0.24 -2.42 14.20
C ARG A 102 -0.12 -1.73 15.55
N PRO A 103 -1.15 -0.97 15.96
CA PRO A 103 -2.33 -0.56 15.16
C PRO A 103 -1.95 0.38 14.00
N VAL A 104 -2.68 0.32 12.87
CA VAL A 104 -2.41 1.19 11.69
C VAL A 104 -2.84 2.64 11.96
N PHE A 105 -3.96 2.77 12.66
CA PHE A 105 -4.55 4.04 13.08
C PHE A 105 -4.73 3.97 14.59
N THR A 106 -4.38 5.05 15.31
CA THR A 106 -4.56 5.22 16.76
C THR A 106 -5.44 6.41 17.06
#